data_AF-A0A177PLX0-F1
#
_entry.id   AF-A0A177PLX0-F1
#
_cell.length_a   1.000
_cell.length_b   1.000
_cell.length_c   1.000
_cell.angle_alpha   90.00
_cell.angle_beta   90.00
_cell.angle_gamma   90.00
#
_symmetry.space_group_name_H-M   'P 1'
#
loop_
_entity.id
_entity.type
_entity.pdbx_description
1 polymer ?
#
loop_
_entity_poly.entity_id
_entity_poly.type
_entity_poly.pdbx_seq_one_letter_code
_entity_poly.pdbx_strand_id
1 'polypeptide(L)' 'MREMDILMGRFVDATVDSLPEAELDDLEALLDAEDDVVFRWLSRAEPVPPRYDTPLFRRIAAFHTHEKPIDL' A
#
# COMPACT_ATOMS: atom_id res chain seq x y z
N MET A 1 -7.76 -7.78 -12.40
CA MET A 1 -7.45 -7.48 -10.99
C MET A 1 -6.48 -8.56 -10.51
N ARG A 2 -5.21 -8.21 -10.43
CA ARG A 2 -4.07 -9.04 -9.97
C ARG A 2 -2.83 -8.16 -9.70
N GLU A 3 -2.81 -6.93 -10.22
CA GLU A 3 -1.75 -5.97 -9.90
C GLU A 3 -1.73 -5.56 -8.42
N MET A 4 -2.89 -5.37 -7.77
CA MET A 4 -2.89 -5.00 -6.35
C MET A 4 -2.35 -6.14 -5.46
N ASP A 5 -2.70 -7.39 -5.73
CA ASP A 5 -2.12 -8.55 -5.05
C ASP A 5 -0.58 -8.57 -5.14
N ILE A 6 -0.03 -8.20 -6.30
CA ILE A 6 1.44 -8.19 -6.50
C ILE A 6 2.09 -7.02 -5.76
N LEU A 7 1.50 -5.82 -5.83
CA LEU A 7 2.01 -4.62 -5.16
C LEU A 7 1.96 -4.79 -3.63
N MET A 8 0.80 -5.18 -3.12
CA MET A 8 0.57 -5.43 -1.70
C MET A 8 1.39 -6.62 -1.22
N GLY A 9 1.48 -7.71 -1.99
CA GLY A 9 2.27 -8.88 -1.65
C GLY A 9 3.75 -8.57 -1.43
N ARG A 10 4.36 -7.72 -2.27
CA ARG A 10 5.77 -7.31 -2.10
C ARG A 10 6.01 -6.43 -0.87
N PHE A 11 5.04 -5.58 -0.56
CA PHE A 11 5.10 -4.77 0.66
C PHE A 11 4.91 -5.65 1.90
N VAL A 12 3.91 -6.52 1.92
CA VAL A 12 3.64 -7.44 3.04
C VAL A 12 4.87 -8.33 3.26
N ASP A 13 5.41 -8.98 2.22
CA ASP A 13 6.62 -9.82 2.34
C ASP A 13 7.82 -9.05 2.92
N ALA A 14 7.98 -7.79 2.54
CA ALA A 14 9.10 -6.95 3.01
C ALA A 14 8.89 -6.36 4.43
N THR A 15 7.65 -6.25 4.92
CA THR A 15 7.36 -5.45 6.11
C THR A 15 6.47 -6.11 7.17
N VAL A 16 5.82 -7.24 6.87
CA VAL A 16 4.88 -7.93 7.77
C VAL A 16 5.50 -8.33 9.10
N ASP A 17 6.74 -8.82 9.10
CA ASP A 17 7.47 -9.19 10.32
C ASP A 17 7.82 -7.99 11.24
N SER A 18 7.72 -6.76 10.72
CA SER A 18 8.04 -5.53 11.46
C SER A 18 6.83 -4.59 11.57
N LEU A 19 5.64 -5.04 11.20
CA LEU A 19 4.42 -4.25 11.30
C LEU A 19 3.86 -4.34 12.73
N PRO A 20 3.66 -3.21 13.43
CA PRO A 20 3.00 -3.22 14.73
C PRO A 20 1.52 -3.59 14.56
N GLU A 21 0.91 -4.16 15.61
CA GLU A 21 -0.49 -4.64 15.59
C GLU A 21 -1.48 -3.56 15.12
N ALA A 22 -1.29 -2.30 15.52
CA ALA A 22 -2.14 -1.20 15.08
C ALA A 22 -2.09 -0.93 13.57
N GLU A 23 -0.98 -1.26 12.90
CA GLU A 23 -0.88 -1.16 11.44
C GLU A 23 -1.41 -2.41 10.73
N LEU A 24 -1.60 -3.54 11.42
CA LEU A 24 -2.27 -4.71 10.85
C LEU A 24 -3.77 -4.44 10.64
N ASP A 25 -4.41 -3.77 11.60
CA ASP A 25 -5.82 -3.34 11.45
C ASP A 25 -5.99 -2.41 10.24
N ASP A 26 -5.06 -1.47 10.04
CA ASP A 26 -5.04 -0.58 8.89
C ASP A 26 -4.84 -1.36 7.57
N LEU A 27 -4.03 -2.42 7.60
CA LEU A 27 -3.78 -3.28 6.44
C LEU A 27 -5.03 -4.07 6.07
N GLU A 28 -5.71 -4.66 7.05
CA GLU A 28 -6.97 -5.35 6.83
C GLU A 28 -8.03 -4.43 6.24
N ALA A 29 -8.17 -3.21 6.77
CA ALA A 29 -9.09 -2.22 6.22
C ALA A 29 -8.76 -1.83 4.76
N LEU A 30 -7.47 -1.80 4.41
CA LEU A 30 -7.01 -1.50 3.06
C LEU A 30 -7.23 -2.68 2.10
N LEU A 31 -7.13 -3.92 2.58
CA LEU A 31 -7.42 -5.14 1.83
C LEU A 31 -8.92 -5.33 1.55
N ASP A 32 -9.79 -4.75 2.39
CA ASP A 32 -11.25 -4.72 2.18
C ASP A 32 -11.69 -3.64 1.17
N ALA A 33 -10.78 -2.71 0.80
CA ALA A 33 -11.06 -1.69 -0.21
C ALA A 33 -10.91 -2.25 -1.64
N GLU A 34 -11.65 -1.68 -2.60
CA GLU A 34 -11.57 -2.10 -4.00
C GLU A 34 -10.18 -1.87 -4.61
N ASP A 35 -9.63 -2.90 -5.25
CA ASP A 35 -8.28 -2.88 -5.83
C ASP A 35 -8.00 -1.66 -6.71
N ASP A 36 -8.92 -1.38 -7.63
CA ASP A 36 -8.78 -0.28 -8.59
C ASP A 36 -8.76 1.08 -7.90
N VAL A 37 -9.46 1.20 -6.76
CA VAL A 37 -9.52 2.44 -5.98
C VAL A 37 -8.20 2.67 -5.24
N VAL A 38 -7.70 1.63 -4.54
CA VAL A 38 -6.41 1.69 -3.83
C VAL A 38 -5.27 1.97 -4.81
N PHE A 39 -5.29 1.36 -5.99
CA PHE A 39 -4.31 1.62 -7.05
C PHE A 39 -4.33 3.09 -7.50
N ARG A 40 -5.51 3.70 -7.66
CA ARG A 40 -5.64 5.13 -8.02
C ARG A 40 -5.08 6.04 -6.93
N TRP A 41 -5.25 5.68 -5.66
CA TRP A 41 -4.64 6.42 -4.54
C TRP A 41 -3.11 6.33 -4.54
N LEU A 42 -2.56 5.13 -4.69
CA LEU A 42 -1.12 4.90 -4.76
C LEU A 42 -0.48 5.62 -5.97
N SER A 43 -1.17 5.59 -7.11
CA SER A 43 -0.77 6.31 -8.32
C SER A 43 -1.00 7.83 -8.25
N ARG A 44 -1.52 8.35 -7.12
CA ARG A 44 -1.92 9.76 -6.93
C ARG A 44 -2.93 10.28 -7.95
N ALA A 45 -3.65 9.39 -8.62
CA ALA A 45 -4.73 9.74 -9.53
C ALA A 45 -5.96 10.26 -8.77
N GLU A 46 -6.14 9.83 -7.53
CA GLU A 46 -7.20 10.28 -6.62
C GLU A 46 -6.67 10.56 -5.21
N PRO A 47 -7.32 11.47 -4.46
CA PRO A 47 -6.98 11.73 -3.07
C PRO A 47 -7.35 10.54 -2.17
N VAL A 48 -6.48 10.21 -1.23
CA VAL A 48 -6.70 9.19 -0.21
C VAL A 48 -7.75 9.69 0.79
N PRO A 49 -8.82 8.94 1.06
CA PRO A 49 -9.78 9.27 2.10
C PRO A 49 -9.12 9.29 3.49
N PRO A 50 -9.56 10.16 4.43
CA PRO A 50 -8.95 10.26 5.76
C PRO A 50 -8.90 8.95 6.55
N ARG A 51 -9.86 8.04 6.31
CA ARG A 51 -9.88 6.69 6.92
C ARG A 51 -8.75 5.77 6.45
N TYR A 52 -8.13 6.08 5.31
CA TYR A 52 -7.02 5.33 4.72
C TYR A 52 -5.72 6.13 4.69
N ASP A 53 -5.72 7.42 5.09
CA ASP A 53 -4.49 8.21 5.24
C ASP A 53 -3.78 7.88 6.55
N THR A 54 -3.43 6.60 6.68
CA THR A 54 -2.80 6.02 7.86
C THR A 54 -1.28 6.03 7.70
N PRO A 55 -0.52 5.90 8.80
CA PRO A 55 0.93 5.72 8.73
C PRO A 55 1.32 4.55 7.81
N LEU A 56 0.57 3.45 7.85
CA LEU A 56 0.75 2.30 6.97
C LEU A 56 0.63 2.70 5.49
N PHE A 57 -0.47 3.37 5.10
CA PHE A 57 -0.69 3.73 3.70
C PHE A 57 0.44 4.62 3.18
N ARG A 58 0.92 5.57 3.99
CA ARG A 58 2.07 6.42 3.63
C ARG A 58 3.36 5.61 3.45
N ARG A 59 3.57 4.56 4.25
CA ARG A 59 4.69 3.62 4.07
C ARG A 59 4.56 2.83 2.77
N ILE A 60 3.38 2.31 2.46
CA ILE A 60 3.11 1.58 1.20
C ILE A 60 3.36 2.50 0.01
N ALA A 61 2.81 3.72 0.03
CA ALA A 61 3.03 4.71 -1.03
C ALA A 61 4.53 5.04 -1.17
N ALA A 62 5.25 5.26 -0.06
CA ALA A 62 6.68 5.55 -0.09
C ALA A 62 7.51 4.36 -0.61
N PHE A 63 7.15 3.13 -0.26
CA PHE A 63 7.79 1.90 -0.73
C PHE A 63 7.71 1.76 -2.25
N HIS A 64 6.55 2.08 -2.84
CA HIS A 64 6.35 2.06 -4.28
C HIS A 64 6.88 3.30 -5.00
N THR A 65 7.04 4.43 -4.31
CA THR A 65 7.66 5.63 -4.89
C THR A 65 9.20 5.54 -4.89
N HIS A 66 9.78 4.76 -3.97
CA HIS A 66 11.21 4.43 -3.97
C HIS A 66 11.51 3.27 -4.92
N GLU A 67 11.24 3.47 -6.21
CA GLU A 67 11.98 2.73 -7.22
C GLU A 67 13.44 3.20 -7.14
N LYS A 68 14.30 2.33 -6.60
CA LYS A 68 15.70 2.29 -7.05
C LYS A 68 15.66 2.40 -8.58
N PRO A 69 16.54 3.21 -9.21
CA PRO A 69 16.55 3.31 -10.65
C PRO A 69 16.58 1.89 -11.22
N ILE A 70 15.66 1.62 -12.15
CA ILE A 70 15.75 0.44 -13.00
C ILE A 70 17.11 0.54 -13.68
N ASP A 71 18.08 -0.26 -13.22
CA ASP A 71 19.27 -0.53 -14.01
C ASP A 71 18.79 -1.32 -15.23
N LEU A 72 18.58 -0.58 -16.33
CA LEU A 72 18.46 -1.07 -17.70
C LEU A 72 19.82 -1.56 -18.20
#